data_AF-A0A351V761-F1
#
_entry.id   AF-A0A351V761-F1
#
_cell.length_a   1.000
_cell.length_b   1.000
_cell.length_c   1.000
_cell.angle_alpha   90.00
_cell.angle_beta   90.00
_cell.angle_gamma   90.00
#
_symmetry.space_group_name_H-M   'P 1'
#
loop_
_entity.id
_entity.type
_entity.pdbx_description
1 polymer ?
#
loop_
_entity_poly.entity_id
_entity_poly.type
_entity_poly.pdbx_seq_one_letter_code
_entity_poly.pdbx_strand_id
1 'polypeptide(L)'
;MQELYEFALKAAGKLKKLESFSELAVVGNDPVGNYYVPLKEDGTPAKFLKAKPVTDIDRCTGCGLCAETCPMNSIDDKDYSVSGICIKCHACIRNCPAHAKSFTDEQFLSHVKMLENNYSRRAENCFFY
;
A
#
# COMPACT_ATOMS: atom_id res chain seq x y z
N MET A 1 13.21 18.83 26.25
CA MET A 1 14.45 18.26 26.84
C MET A 1 14.20 17.69 28.23
N GLN A 2 13.61 18.44 29.17
CA GLN A 2 13.32 17.97 30.54
C GLN A 2 12.43 16.71 30.60
N GLU A 3 11.32 16.68 29.87
CA GLU A 3 10.38 15.55 29.85
C GLU A 3 11.01 14.25 29.33
N LEU A 4 11.86 14.36 28.30
CA LEU A 4 12.60 13.22 27.75
C LEU A 4 13.58 12.65 28.79
N TYR A 5 14.24 13.53 29.54
CA TYR A 5 15.16 13.14 30.59
C TYR A 5 14.43 12.45 31.76
N GLU A 6 13.28 12.97 32.19
CA GLU A 6 12.45 12.34 33.21
C GLU A 6 11.91 10.98 32.77
N PHE A 7 11.46 10.86 31.52
CA PHE A 7 11.03 9.58 30.96
C PHE A 7 12.16 8.54 30.99
N ALA A 8 13.36 8.94 30.56
CA ALA A 8 14.55 8.07 30.59
C ALA A 8 14.89 7.60 32.01
N LEU A 9 14.86 8.48 33.01
CA LEU A 9 15.10 8.11 34.41
C LEU A 9 14.04 7.13 34.94
N LYS A 10 12.76 7.34 34.61
CA LYS A 10 11.66 6.43 35.01
C LYS A 10 11.80 5.05 34.35
N ALA A 11 12.12 5.00 33.06
CA ALA A 11 12.36 3.75 32.34
C ALA A 11 13.56 2.99 32.94
N ALA A 12 14.69 3.67 33.16
CA ALA A 12 15.87 3.08 33.79
C ALA A 12 15.59 2.58 35.21
N GLY A 13 14.80 3.33 35.99
CA GLY A 13 14.39 2.92 37.34
C GLY A 13 13.51 1.67 37.34
N LYS A 14 12.62 1.51 36.35
CA LYS A 14 11.85 0.26 36.17
C LYS A 14 12.77 -0.91 35.82
N LEU A 15 13.64 -0.73 34.82
CA LEU A 15 14.56 -1.78 34.37
C LEU A 15 15.49 -2.30 35.47
N LYS A 16 16.00 -1.41 36.33
CA LYS A 16 16.86 -1.80 37.47
C LYS A 16 16.14 -2.61 38.55
N LYS A 17 14.82 -2.50 38.66
CA LYS A 17 14.00 -3.21 39.65
C LYS A 17 13.39 -4.50 39.11
N LEU A 18 13.51 -4.76 37.81
CA LEU A 18 12.99 -5.95 37.17
C LEU A 18 13.99 -7.10 37.37
N GLU A 19 13.55 -8.16 38.04
CA GLU A 19 14.37 -9.38 38.23
C GLU A 19 14.30 -10.32 37.01
N SER A 20 13.16 -10.35 36.32
CA SER A 20 12.97 -11.07 35.06
C SER A 20 11.88 -10.41 34.21
N PHE A 21 12.01 -10.49 32.88
CA PHE A 21 10.95 -10.09 31.97
C PHE A 21 9.97 -11.25 31.80
N SER A 22 8.67 -10.98 31.99
CA SER A 22 7.64 -11.89 31.49
C SER A 22 7.58 -11.77 29.97
N GLU A 23 7.49 -12.89 29.27
CA GLU A 23 7.20 -12.92 27.84
C GLU A 23 5.87 -12.18 27.60
N LEU A 24 5.90 -11.16 26.74
CA LEU A 24 4.70 -10.39 26.39
C LEU A 24 3.98 -11.17 25.29
N ALA A 25 2.89 -11.83 25.62
CA ALA A 25 2.02 -12.45 24.61
C ALA A 25 1.26 -11.36 23.86
N VAL A 26 1.68 -11.04 22.65
CA VAL A 26 0.98 -10.09 21.78
C VAL A 26 -0.06 -10.87 20.97
N VAL A 27 -1.34 -10.50 21.12
CA VAL A 27 -2.41 -11.11 20.33
C VAL A 27 -2.20 -10.74 18.85
N GLY A 28 -2.19 -11.74 17.97
CA GLY A 28 -1.98 -11.54 16.54
C GLY A 28 -1.00 -12.57 15.95
N ASN A 29 -0.31 -12.18 14.88
CA ASN A 29 0.71 -13.02 14.27
C ASN A 29 2.03 -12.88 15.05
N ASP A 30 2.18 -13.71 16.09
CA ASP A 30 3.43 -13.92 16.81
C ASP A 30 3.79 -15.42 16.79
N PRO A 31 4.88 -15.82 16.10
CA PRO A 31 5.87 -14.98 15.44
C PRO A 31 5.31 -14.27 14.20
N VAL A 32 5.89 -13.12 13.89
CA VAL A 32 5.58 -12.38 12.66
C VAL A 32 5.88 -13.28 11.46
N GLY A 33 4.85 -13.58 10.67
CA GLY A 33 4.97 -14.40 9.46
C GLY A 33 5.70 -13.69 8.32
N ASN A 34 5.85 -14.39 7.19
CA ASN A 34 6.43 -13.82 5.98
C ASN A 34 5.64 -12.59 5.49
N TYR A 35 6.33 -11.70 4.79
CA TYR A 35 5.69 -10.57 4.15
C TYR A 35 4.64 -11.03 3.13
N TYR A 36 3.57 -10.24 2.99
CA TYR A 36 2.46 -10.55 2.11
C TYR A 36 2.92 -10.69 0.65
N VAL A 37 2.48 -11.77 -0.01
CA VAL A 37 2.69 -12.01 -1.43
C VAL A 37 1.34 -11.92 -2.14
N PRO A 38 1.16 -10.98 -3.09
CA PRO A 38 -0.04 -10.91 -3.91
C PRO A 38 -0.29 -12.24 -4.63
N LEU A 39 -1.55 -12.66 -4.65
CA LEU A 39 -1.99 -13.90 -5.32
C LEU A 39 -2.83 -13.58 -6.55
N LYS A 40 -2.73 -14.44 -7.56
CA LYS A 40 -3.65 -14.52 -8.70
C LYS A 40 -4.96 -15.16 -8.27
N GLU A 41 -5.94 -15.14 -9.17
CA GLU A 41 -7.25 -15.78 -8.99
C GLU A 41 -7.14 -17.30 -8.71
N ASP A 42 -6.12 -17.96 -9.28
CA ASP A 42 -5.82 -19.38 -9.07
C ASP A 42 -5.05 -19.69 -7.76
N GLY A 43 -4.78 -18.67 -6.93
CA GLY A 43 -4.06 -18.80 -5.67
C GLY A 43 -2.53 -18.87 -5.79
N THR A 44 -1.96 -18.84 -6.99
CA THR A 44 -0.51 -18.78 -7.18
C THR A 44 0.02 -17.34 -7.13
N PRO A 45 1.33 -17.10 -6.85
CA PRO A 45 1.86 -15.74 -6.72
C PRO A 45 1.69 -14.86 -7.97
N ALA A 46 1.26 -13.62 -7.78
CA ALA A 46 1.14 -12.59 -8.82
C ALA A 46 2.34 -11.63 -8.77
N LYS A 47 3.07 -11.48 -9.89
CA LYS A 47 4.28 -10.65 -9.98
C LYS A 47 4.09 -9.45 -10.91
N PHE A 48 3.44 -8.40 -10.41
CA PHE A 48 3.10 -7.18 -11.17
C PHE A 48 3.87 -5.93 -10.69
N LEU A 49 5.09 -6.08 -10.14
CA LEU A 49 5.88 -4.95 -9.64
C LEU A 49 6.07 -3.84 -10.69
N LYS A 50 6.28 -4.25 -11.95
CA LYS A 50 6.48 -3.36 -13.10
C LYS A 50 5.17 -2.87 -13.74
N ALA A 51 4.01 -3.35 -13.31
CA ALA A 51 2.73 -2.88 -13.83
C ALA A 51 2.53 -1.39 -13.50
N LYS A 52 2.16 -0.62 -14.51
CA LYS A 52 1.88 0.82 -14.45
C LYS A 52 0.58 1.10 -15.20
N PRO A 53 -0.16 2.17 -14.85
CA PRO A 53 -1.35 2.52 -15.57
C PRO A 53 -1.00 3.09 -16.95
N VAL A 54 -1.71 2.63 -17.97
CA VAL A 54 -1.63 3.14 -19.34
C VAL A 54 -2.57 4.31 -19.54
N THR A 55 -2.35 5.09 -20.61
CA THR A 55 -3.26 6.14 -21.06
C THR A 55 -3.89 5.70 -22.37
N ASP A 56 -5.21 5.67 -22.41
CA ASP A 56 -5.98 5.61 -23.65
C ASP A 56 -5.97 6.99 -24.30
N ILE A 57 -5.19 7.14 -25.37
CA ILE A 57 -4.97 8.45 -26.02
C ILE A 57 -6.23 8.96 -26.72
N ASP A 58 -7.10 8.06 -27.19
CA ASP A 58 -8.33 8.41 -27.89
C ASP A 58 -9.37 9.01 -26.95
N ARG A 59 -9.34 8.61 -25.67
CA ARG A 59 -10.17 9.18 -24.61
C ARG A 59 -9.51 10.33 -23.86
N CYS A 60 -8.19 10.47 -23.93
CA CYS A 60 -7.46 11.48 -23.18
C CYS A 60 -7.77 12.90 -23.69
N THR A 61 -8.15 13.80 -22.78
CA THR A 61 -8.42 15.20 -23.11
C THR A 61 -7.20 16.12 -22.95
N GLY A 62 -6.07 15.60 -22.49
CA GLY A 62 -4.88 16.41 -22.21
C GLY A 62 -4.97 17.30 -20.97
N CYS A 63 -5.87 17.02 -20.03
CA CYS A 63 -6.12 17.90 -18.88
C CYS A 63 -4.99 17.97 -17.84
N GLY A 64 -4.01 17.05 -17.86
CA GLY A 64 -2.86 17.08 -16.93
C GLY A 64 -3.13 16.63 -15.49
N LEU A 65 -4.39 16.47 -15.05
CA LEU A 65 -4.75 16.11 -13.66
C LEU A 65 -4.05 14.83 -13.15
N CYS A 66 -3.80 13.86 -14.04
CA CYS A 66 -3.10 12.64 -13.68
C CYS A 66 -1.65 12.89 -13.21
N ALA A 67 -0.95 13.83 -13.86
CA ALA A 67 0.40 14.22 -13.48
C ALA A 67 0.39 15.03 -12.18
N GLU A 68 -0.51 16.01 -12.07
CA GLU A 68 -0.67 16.85 -10.87
C GLU A 68 -0.98 16.03 -9.61
N THR A 69 -1.87 15.03 -9.72
CA THR A 69 -2.28 14.20 -8.58
C THR A 69 -1.30 13.10 -8.22
N CYS A 70 -0.27 12.86 -9.04
CA CYS A 70 0.68 11.77 -8.80
C CYS A 70 1.62 12.11 -7.63
N PRO A 71 1.53 11.44 -6.47
CA PRO A 71 2.40 11.75 -5.33
C PRO A 71 3.87 11.42 -5.59
N MET A 72 4.14 10.59 -6.61
CA MET A 72 5.48 10.19 -7.01
C MET A 72 6.05 11.06 -8.14
N ASN A 73 5.31 12.08 -8.60
CA ASN A 73 5.66 12.91 -9.76
C ASN A 73 6.20 12.08 -10.94
N SER A 74 5.53 10.96 -11.22
CA SER A 74 6.05 9.89 -12.09
C SER A 74 5.35 9.81 -13.45
N ILE A 75 4.49 10.79 -13.76
CA ILE A 75 3.73 10.86 -15.00
C ILE A 75 4.22 12.07 -15.79
N ASP A 76 4.57 11.86 -17.05
CA ASP A 76 5.02 12.91 -17.98
C ASP A 76 3.86 13.86 -18.32
N ASP A 77 4.15 15.16 -18.48
CA ASP A 77 3.15 16.19 -18.74
C ASP A 77 2.78 16.34 -20.23
N LYS A 78 3.56 15.73 -21.14
CA LYS A 78 3.35 15.79 -22.59
C LYS A 78 2.56 14.60 -23.10
N ASP A 79 2.96 13.38 -22.72
CA ASP A 79 2.35 12.14 -23.22
C ASP A 79 1.57 11.36 -22.15
N TYR A 80 1.59 11.84 -20.90
CA TYR A 80 0.92 11.21 -19.75
C TYR A 80 1.34 9.77 -19.49
N SER A 81 2.51 9.36 -20.01
CA SER A 81 3.13 8.07 -19.75
C SER A 81 3.71 8.03 -18.34
N VAL A 82 3.80 6.83 -17.76
CA VAL A 82 4.34 6.65 -16.40
C VAL A 82 5.79 6.16 -16.48
N SER A 83 6.72 7.10 -16.51
CA SER A 83 8.16 6.81 -16.62
C SER A 83 8.78 6.45 -15.25
N GLY A 84 8.30 7.05 -14.17
CA GLY A 84 8.85 6.90 -12.81
C GLY A 84 8.32 5.71 -11.99
N ILE A 85 8.42 5.85 -10.66
CA ILE A 85 7.98 4.85 -9.68
C ILE A 85 6.46 4.94 -9.53
N CYS A 86 5.76 3.83 -9.77
CA CYS A 86 4.32 3.72 -9.54
C CYS A 86 4.05 2.91 -8.25
N ILE A 87 3.56 3.60 -7.21
CA ILE A 87 3.13 2.98 -5.94
C ILE A 87 1.71 2.40 -6.00
N LYS A 88 1.05 2.44 -7.17
CA LYS A 88 -0.29 1.89 -7.40
C LYS A 88 -1.35 2.47 -6.45
N CYS A 89 -1.28 3.77 -6.14
CA CYS A 89 -2.26 4.47 -5.30
C CYS A 89 -3.59 4.77 -6.02
N HIS A 90 -3.65 4.57 -7.34
CA HIS A 90 -4.83 4.78 -8.20
C HIS A 90 -5.36 6.23 -8.29
N ALA A 91 -4.67 7.23 -7.74
CA ALA A 91 -5.08 8.64 -7.84
C ALA A 91 -5.28 9.09 -9.29
N CYS A 92 -4.33 8.80 -10.19
CA CYS A 92 -4.44 9.14 -11.61
C CYS A 92 -5.62 8.45 -12.33
N ILE A 93 -6.06 7.28 -11.86
CA ILE A 93 -7.21 6.56 -12.42
C ILE A 93 -8.50 7.17 -11.89
N ARG A 94 -8.60 7.37 -10.58
CA ARG A 94 -9.80 7.90 -9.90
C ARG A 94 -10.11 9.34 -10.29
N ASN A 95 -9.08 10.15 -10.51
CA ASN A 95 -9.24 11.58 -10.78
C ASN A 95 -9.27 11.90 -12.27
N CYS A 96 -9.14 10.92 -13.17
CA CYS A 96 -9.24 11.16 -14.61
C CYS A 96 -10.72 11.33 -15.02
N PRO A 97 -11.18 12.53 -15.39
CA PRO A 97 -12.58 12.76 -15.73
C PRO A 97 -13.01 12.06 -17.02
N ALA A 98 -12.05 11.79 -17.92
CA ALA A 98 -12.29 11.08 -19.16
C ALA A 98 -12.18 9.54 -19.03
N HIS A 99 -11.87 9.04 -17.82
CA HIS A 99 -11.63 7.62 -17.56
C HIS A 99 -10.59 6.98 -18.52
N ALA A 100 -9.58 7.77 -18.92
CA ALA A 100 -8.56 7.38 -19.88
C ALA A 100 -7.38 6.61 -19.26
N LYS A 101 -7.32 6.46 -17.92
CA LYS A 101 -6.24 5.74 -17.23
C LYS A 101 -6.72 4.39 -16.72
N SER A 102 -5.95 3.33 -16.96
CA SER A 102 -6.28 1.96 -16.50
C SER A 102 -5.02 1.10 -16.35
N PHE A 103 -5.10 -0.01 -15.62
CA PHE A 103 -4.08 -1.06 -15.66
C PHE A 103 -4.49 -2.14 -16.66
N THR A 104 -3.51 -2.66 -17.40
CA THR A 104 -3.72 -3.72 -18.41
C THR A 104 -2.85 -4.96 -18.16
N ASP A 105 -1.96 -4.93 -17.17
CA ASP A 105 -1.11 -6.07 -16.82
C ASP A 105 -1.97 -7.24 -16.31
N GLU A 106 -1.86 -8.39 -16.96
CA GLU A 106 -2.70 -9.56 -16.70
C GLU A 106 -2.55 -10.09 -15.28
N GLN A 107 -1.34 -10.04 -14.70
CA GLN A 107 -1.11 -10.51 -13.34
C GLN A 107 -1.71 -9.53 -12.32
N PHE A 108 -1.64 -8.23 -12.58
CA PHE A 108 -2.34 -7.22 -11.78
C PHE A 108 -3.86 -7.45 -11.83
N LEU A 109 -4.44 -7.62 -13.03
CA LEU A 109 -5.87 -7.84 -13.20
C LEU A 109 -6.35 -9.15 -12.56
N SER A 110 -5.55 -10.22 -12.62
CA SER A 110 -5.84 -11.47 -11.91
C SER A 110 -5.83 -11.27 -10.39
N HIS A 111 -4.91 -10.45 -9.88
CA HIS A 111 -4.89 -10.10 -8.45
C HIS A 111 -6.10 -9.26 -8.03
N VAL A 112 -6.56 -8.34 -8.88
CA VAL A 112 -7.81 -7.58 -8.64
C VAL A 112 -8.99 -8.53 -8.49
N LYS A 113 -9.17 -9.49 -9.42
CA LYS A 113 -10.23 -10.51 -9.33
C LYS A 113 -10.11 -11.36 -8.06
N MET A 114 -8.89 -11.74 -7.70
CA MET A 114 -8.65 -12.46 -6.44
C MET A 114 -9.15 -11.65 -5.24
N LEU A 115 -8.87 -10.35 -5.18
CA LEU A 115 -9.35 -9.49 -4.10
C LEU A 115 -10.88 -9.36 -4.11
N GLU A 116 -11.49 -9.12 -5.25
CA GLU A 116 -12.95 -8.97 -5.41
C GLU A 116 -13.70 -10.24 -5.00
N ASN A 117 -13.19 -11.41 -5.38
CA ASN A 117 -13.81 -12.70 -5.08
C ASN A 117 -13.68 -13.08 -3.60
N ASN A 118 -12.58 -12.73 -2.93
CA ASN A 118 -12.27 -13.19 -1.57
C ASN A 118 -12.61 -12.17 -0.47
N TYR A 119 -12.62 -10.87 -0.77
CA TYR A 119 -12.78 -9.79 0.21
C TYR A 119 -14.02 -8.93 -0.06
N SER A 120 -15.17 -9.59 -0.20
CA SER A 120 -16.45 -8.95 -0.53
C SER A 120 -17.13 -8.25 0.66
N ARG A 121 -16.64 -8.45 1.89
CA ARG A 121 -17.19 -7.84 3.10
C ARG A 121 -16.22 -6.87 3.75
N ARG A 122 -16.75 -5.81 4.35
CA ARG A 122 -15.99 -4.95 5.28
C ARG A 122 -15.65 -5.75 6.54
N ALA A 123 -14.38 -5.72 6.95
CA ALA A 123 -13.96 -6.22 8.26
C ALA A 123 -14.04 -5.07 9.29
N GLU A 124 -14.45 -5.38 10.52
CA GLU A 124 -14.33 -4.45 11.63
C GLU A 124 -12.89 -4.41 12.14
N ASN A 125 -12.49 -3.27 12.71
CA ASN A 125 -11.17 -3.12 13.32
C ASN A 125 -11.08 -3.99 14.58
N CYS A 126 -10.04 -4.83 14.65
CA CYS A 126 -9.68 -5.54 15.87
C CYS A 126 -8.48 -4.85 16.52
N PHE A 127 -8.61 -4.46 17.79
CA PHE A 127 -7.50 -3.94 18.58
C PHE A 127 -6.94 -5.07 19.43
N PHE A 128 -5.64 -5.31 19.30
CA PHE A 128 -4.89 -6.26 20.10
C PHE A 128 -4.21 -5.46 21.23
N TYR A 129 -4.65 -5.66 22.47
CA TYR A 129 -4.12 -5.03 23.68
C TYR A 129 -3.44 -6.07 24.57
#